data_AF-A0A949UD56-F1
#
_entry.id   AF-A0A949UD56-F1
#
_cell.length_a   1.000
_cell.length_b   1.000
_cell.length_c   1.000
_cell.angle_alpha   90.00
_cell.angle_beta   90.00
_cell.angle_gamma   90.00
#
_symmetry.space_group_name_H-M   'P 1'
#
loop_
_entity.id
_entity.type
_entity.pdbx_description
1 polymer ?
#
loop_
_entity_poly.entity_id
_entity_poly.type
_entity_poly.pdbx_seq_one_letter_code
_entity_poly.pdbx_strand_id
1 'polypeptide(L)'
;MAFVALGLWFYTKASAYHVAELHAELKIALPSGPLAVRTADVLVWLAAAYAIILVPYYALFSSSASSGRIAARWLVGQFFFDERPAWRREEQQAALALALKLFFVPLMVNALIANTSDVLVHAKGFASWGDMRPMALFDAHLYPLLFSALLLVDVTVFAIGYVVELPALRNEIQSVDPTAAGWIVCLACYPPFNQAFSAFFPSRAVDFPRFNDAALHVSANCAGLVAMAVYAWASLALGARASNLTNRGIVASGPYAWVRHPAYTAKNLAWWIGAMPAVAAAFNQSWSAGLWSLACVAAWTAIYIARALTEERHLLMLPNGYAEYQRTVPFRFLPKIC
;
A
#
# COMPACT_ATOMS: atom_id res chain seq x y z
N MET A 1 17.60 3.76 11.80
CA MET A 1 18.48 4.82 11.27
C MET A 1 19.16 4.44 9.97
N ALA A 2 20.17 3.54 9.98
CA ALA A 2 20.94 3.19 8.77
C ALA A 2 20.06 2.75 7.60
N PHE A 3 19.01 1.97 7.86
CA PHE A 3 18.06 1.54 6.82
C PHE A 3 17.16 2.65 6.28
N VAL A 4 16.75 3.63 7.10
CA VAL A 4 15.96 4.77 6.62
C VAL A 4 16.86 5.71 5.80
N ALA A 5 18.11 5.91 6.22
CA ALA A 5 19.10 6.68 5.47
C ALA A 5 19.54 5.97 4.16
N LEU A 6 19.67 4.65 4.17
CA LEU A 6 19.92 3.84 2.97
C LEU A 6 18.73 3.91 2.01
N GLY A 7 17.51 3.90 2.53
CA GLY A 7 16.29 4.11 1.75
C GLY A 7 16.27 5.50 1.13
N LEU A 8 16.52 6.53 1.92
CA LEU A 8 16.65 7.89 1.43
C LEU A 8 17.72 7.98 0.34
N TRP A 9 18.91 7.41 0.53
CA TRP A 9 19.96 7.40 -0.51
C TRP A 9 19.50 6.66 -1.76
N PHE A 10 18.91 5.47 -1.63
CA PHE A 10 18.44 4.70 -2.76
C PHE A 10 17.40 5.48 -3.58
N TYR A 11 16.41 6.06 -2.91
CA TYR A 11 15.31 6.77 -3.57
C TYR A 11 15.64 8.21 -3.99
N THR A 12 16.70 8.82 -3.47
CA THR A 12 17.12 10.18 -3.87
C THR A 12 18.34 10.19 -4.79
N LYS A 13 19.09 9.09 -4.88
CA LYS A 13 20.38 9.04 -5.59
C LYS A 13 20.62 7.77 -6.44
N ALA A 14 19.90 6.67 -6.27
CA ALA A 14 20.23 5.43 -7.01
C ALA A 14 19.89 5.49 -8.50
N SER A 15 18.77 6.11 -8.89
CA SER A 15 18.50 6.42 -10.29
C SER A 15 17.47 7.54 -10.45
N ALA A 16 17.53 8.27 -11.57
CA ALA A 16 16.55 9.29 -11.93
C ALA A 16 15.11 8.74 -11.94
N TYR A 17 14.96 7.45 -12.22
CA TYR A 17 13.68 6.74 -12.23
C TYR A 17 13.08 6.56 -10.82
N HIS A 18 13.88 6.16 -9.82
CA HIS A 18 13.38 6.05 -8.44
C HIS A 18 13.07 7.42 -7.82
N VAL A 19 13.85 8.44 -8.19
CA VAL A 19 13.61 9.83 -7.81
C VAL A 19 12.30 10.33 -8.42
N ALA A 20 12.01 9.95 -9.67
CA ALA A 20 10.78 10.31 -10.36
C ALA A 20 9.53 9.62 -9.79
N GLU A 21 9.64 8.52 -9.04
CA GLU A 21 8.47 7.86 -8.43
C GLU A 21 8.11 8.44 -7.05
N LEU A 22 9.09 9.00 -6.32
CA LEU A 22 8.90 9.52 -4.96
C LEU A 22 9.05 11.05 -4.87
N HIS A 23 8.27 11.75 -5.69
CA HIS A 23 8.36 13.20 -5.89
C HIS A 23 7.15 13.99 -5.35
N ALA A 24 6.28 13.36 -4.56
CA ALA A 24 5.11 14.05 -4.02
C ALA A 24 5.51 15.29 -3.20
N GLU A 25 4.72 16.35 -3.38
CA GLU A 25 4.94 17.65 -2.75
C GLU A 25 3.61 18.19 -2.22
N LEU A 26 3.60 18.55 -0.94
CA LEU A 26 2.50 19.27 -0.32
C LEU A 26 2.86 20.75 -0.23
N LYS A 27 2.07 21.60 -0.91
CA LYS A 27 2.23 23.06 -0.90
C LYS A 27 1.27 23.69 0.11
N ILE A 28 1.82 24.29 1.17
CA ILE A 28 1.07 24.97 2.21
C ILE A 28 1.28 26.48 2.05
N ALA A 29 0.19 27.22 1.82
CA ALA A 29 0.24 28.67 1.82
C ALA A 29 0.31 29.18 3.26
N LEU A 30 1.43 29.76 3.67
CA LEU A 30 1.59 30.41 4.97
C LEU A 30 1.72 31.94 4.79
N PRO A 31 1.38 32.75 5.80
CA PRO A 31 1.59 34.19 5.76
C PRO A 31 3.06 34.60 5.52
N SER A 32 4.01 33.75 5.94
CA SER A 32 5.45 33.94 5.76
C SER A 32 5.99 33.51 4.39
N GLY A 33 5.12 33.04 3.49
CA GLY A 33 5.48 32.49 2.17
C GLY A 33 5.04 31.03 2.00
N PRO A 34 4.99 30.51 0.76
CA PRO A 34 4.62 29.13 0.50
C PRO A 34 5.68 28.17 1.05
N LEU A 35 5.25 27.20 1.87
CA LEU A 35 6.06 26.09 2.32
C LEU A 35 5.78 24.87 1.46
N ALA A 36 6.84 24.28 0.90
CA ALA A 36 6.78 23.02 0.18
C ALA A 36 7.33 21.90 1.08
N VAL A 37 6.52 20.88 1.34
CA VAL A 37 6.93 19.67 2.06
C VAL A 37 7.04 18.53 1.06
N ARG A 38 8.26 18.06 0.80
CA ARG A 38 8.51 16.96 -0.15
C ARG A 38 8.68 15.63 0.58
N THR A 39 8.44 14.53 -0.13
CA THR A 39 8.70 13.17 0.37
C THR A 39 10.10 13.01 0.99
N ALA A 40 11.13 13.53 0.30
CA ALA A 40 12.50 13.46 0.79
C ALA A 40 12.69 14.18 2.14
N ASP A 41 12.05 15.34 2.32
CA ASP A 41 12.16 16.13 3.56
C ASP A 41 11.56 15.34 4.73
N VAL A 42 10.37 14.76 4.54
CA VAL A 42 9.70 13.95 5.57
C VAL A 42 10.52 12.71 5.93
N LEU A 43 11.14 12.05 4.96
CA LEU A 43 12.02 10.90 5.23
C LEU A 43 13.28 11.29 6.00
N VAL A 44 13.87 12.46 5.75
CA VAL A 44 15.00 13.00 6.52
C VAL A 44 14.57 13.25 7.97
N TRP A 45 13.45 13.94 8.18
CA TRP A 45 12.94 14.23 9.51
C TRP A 45 12.55 12.96 10.28
N LEU A 46 11.97 11.98 9.59
CA LEU A 46 11.65 10.68 10.17
C LEU A 46 12.93 9.94 10.60
N ALA A 47 13.97 9.95 9.76
CA ALA A 47 15.27 9.37 10.09
C ALA A 47 15.90 10.05 11.32
N ALA A 48 15.82 11.38 11.40
CA ALA A 48 16.32 12.18 12.52
C ALA A 48 15.53 11.89 13.81
N ALA A 49 14.19 11.84 13.74
CA ALA A 49 13.35 11.47 14.88
C ALA A 49 13.69 10.06 15.38
N TYR A 50 13.91 9.10 14.48
CA TYR A 50 14.33 7.75 14.85
C TYR A 50 15.71 7.74 15.50
N ALA A 51 16.63 8.60 15.06
CA ALA A 51 17.93 8.76 15.69
C ALA A 51 17.79 9.22 17.14
N ILE A 52 17.00 10.28 17.35
CA ILE A 52 16.84 10.92 18.65
C ILE A 52 16.09 10.01 19.63
N ILE A 53 15.08 9.26 19.17
CA ILE A 53 14.23 8.45 20.04
C ILE A 53 14.80 7.05 20.25
N LEU A 54 15.18 6.35 19.17
CA LEU A 54 15.52 4.93 19.26
C LEU A 54 16.94 4.70 19.79
N VAL A 55 17.89 5.63 19.57
CA VAL A 55 19.26 5.45 20.08
C VAL A 55 19.27 5.44 21.61
N PRO A 56 18.69 6.42 22.33
CA PRO A 56 18.60 6.36 23.79
C PRO A 56 17.74 5.18 24.27
N TYR A 57 16.59 4.92 23.62
CA TYR A 57 15.72 3.80 23.99
C TYR A 57 16.48 2.47 24.00
N TYR A 58 17.22 2.18 22.93
CA TYR A 58 18.00 0.96 22.84
C TYR A 58 19.22 0.99 23.78
N ALA A 59 19.88 2.12 23.97
CA ALA A 59 20.95 2.23 24.96
C ALA A 59 20.49 1.87 26.39
N LEU A 60 19.26 2.27 26.76
CA LEU A 60 18.67 2.02 28.08
C LEU A 60 18.04 0.63 28.20
N PHE A 61 17.45 0.10 27.13
CA PHE A 61 16.77 -1.21 27.08
C PHE A 61 17.53 -2.18 26.17
N SER A 62 18.70 -2.64 26.65
CA SER A 62 19.61 -3.52 25.88
C SER A 62 19.06 -4.92 25.62
N SER A 63 18.09 -5.39 26.40
CA SER A 63 17.48 -6.73 26.28
C SER A 63 16.49 -6.87 25.13
N SER A 64 16.00 -5.77 24.54
CA SER A 64 15.07 -5.82 23.42
C SER A 64 15.80 -6.08 22.09
N ALA A 65 15.64 -7.27 21.52
CA ALA A 65 16.15 -7.60 20.20
C ALA A 65 15.33 -6.88 19.12
N SER A 66 15.94 -5.97 18.37
CA SER A 66 15.32 -5.33 17.21
C SER A 66 15.91 -5.90 15.92
N SER A 67 15.13 -5.95 14.84
CA SER A 67 15.64 -6.42 13.53
C SER A 67 16.90 -5.67 13.11
N GLY A 68 16.96 -4.36 13.40
CA GLY A 68 18.14 -3.54 13.15
C GLY A 68 19.37 -3.97 13.96
N ARG A 69 19.21 -4.32 15.24
CA ARG A 69 20.29 -4.84 16.08
C ARG A 69 20.76 -6.21 15.62
N ILE A 70 19.84 -7.12 15.29
CA ILE A 70 20.15 -8.46 14.80
C ILE A 70 20.98 -8.36 13.51
N ALA A 71 20.51 -7.58 12.54
CA ALA A 71 21.22 -7.38 11.28
C ALA A 71 22.59 -6.69 11.46
N ALA A 72 22.67 -5.68 12.33
CA ALA A 72 23.93 -4.99 12.63
C ALA A 72 24.94 -5.93 13.32
N ARG A 73 24.50 -6.73 14.29
CA ARG A 73 25.35 -7.72 14.98
C ARG A 73 25.87 -8.76 14.01
N TRP A 74 25.01 -9.25 13.11
CA TRP A 74 25.43 -10.18 12.07
C TRP A 74 26.45 -9.57 11.12
N LEU A 75 26.20 -8.35 10.61
CA LEU A 75 27.12 -7.65 9.69
C LEU A 75 28.47 -7.36 10.33
N VAL A 76 28.49 -6.76 11.52
CA VAL A 76 29.73 -6.49 12.27
C VAL A 76 30.49 -7.80 12.51
N GLY A 77 29.78 -8.86 12.87
CA GLY A 77 30.42 -10.15 13.12
C GLY A 77 31.03 -10.81 11.89
N GLN A 78 30.63 -10.45 10.67
CA GLN A 78 31.31 -10.95 9.46
C GLN A 78 32.74 -10.41 9.30
N PHE A 79 33.02 -9.22 9.84
CA PHE A 79 34.29 -8.52 9.63
C PHE A 79 35.18 -8.47 10.89
N PHE A 80 34.58 -8.47 12.08
CA PHE A 80 35.27 -8.17 13.34
C PHE A 80 35.36 -9.31 14.34
N PHE A 81 34.69 -10.45 14.09
CA PHE A 81 34.82 -11.65 14.94
C PHE A 81 35.58 -12.74 14.21
N ASP A 82 36.41 -13.47 14.95
CA ASP A 82 37.16 -14.62 14.43
C ASP A 82 36.22 -15.72 13.95
N GLU A 83 35.15 -15.97 14.71
CA GLU A 83 34.06 -16.86 14.32
C GLU A 83 32.93 -16.06 13.66
N ARG A 84 32.76 -16.26 12.35
CA ARG A 84 31.71 -15.59 11.58
C ARG A 84 30.32 -16.08 12.01
N PRO A 85 29.37 -15.17 12.31
CA PRO A 85 28.03 -15.59 12.71
C PRO A 85 27.30 -16.27 11.55
N ALA A 86 26.73 -17.44 11.82
CA ALA A 86 25.93 -18.18 10.86
C ALA A 86 24.65 -17.41 10.47
N TRP A 87 24.22 -17.58 9.23
CA TRP A 87 22.93 -17.05 8.75
C TRP A 87 21.79 -17.97 9.19
N ARG A 88 21.08 -17.61 10.26
CA ARG A 88 19.96 -18.41 10.77
C ARG A 88 18.64 -17.74 10.42
N ARG A 89 17.54 -18.39 10.82
CA ARG A 89 16.18 -17.91 10.59
C ARG A 89 15.94 -16.52 11.18
N GLU A 90 16.54 -16.21 12.32
CA GLU A 90 16.40 -14.91 12.99
C GLU A 90 17.04 -13.78 12.15
N GLU A 91 18.28 -13.98 11.68
CA GLU A 91 18.96 -13.03 10.80
C GLU A 91 18.23 -12.86 9.47
N GLN A 92 17.73 -13.96 8.89
CA GLN A 92 16.92 -13.92 7.68
C GLN A 92 15.66 -13.07 7.87
N GLN A 93 14.90 -13.30 8.94
CA GLN A 93 13.68 -12.55 9.23
C GLN A 93 13.96 -11.08 9.52
N ALA A 94 15.05 -10.79 10.25
CA ALA A 94 15.49 -9.43 10.48
C ALA A 94 15.85 -8.69 9.18
N ALA A 95 16.59 -9.33 8.28
CA ALA A 95 16.94 -8.76 6.98
C ALA A 95 15.71 -8.53 6.10
N LEU A 96 14.77 -9.48 6.06
CA LEU A 96 13.51 -9.34 5.31
C LEU A 96 12.64 -8.21 5.88
N ALA A 97 12.52 -8.08 7.20
CA ALA A 97 11.78 -6.99 7.84
C ALA A 97 12.39 -5.61 7.50
N LEU A 98 13.72 -5.53 7.47
CA LEU A 98 14.42 -4.31 7.10
C LEU A 98 14.27 -3.97 5.62
N ALA A 99 14.38 -4.95 4.72
CA ALA A 99 14.16 -4.79 3.28
C ALA A 99 12.72 -4.34 2.97
N LEU A 100 11.75 -4.90 3.70
CA LEU A 100 10.35 -4.54 3.58
C LEU A 100 10.11 -3.08 3.99
N LYS A 101 10.66 -2.64 5.12
CA LYS A 101 10.56 -1.24 5.55
C LYS A 101 11.28 -0.30 4.60
N LEU A 102 12.44 -0.71 4.10
CA LEU A 102 13.22 0.05 3.12
C LEU A 102 12.38 0.36 1.88
N PHE A 103 11.59 -0.60 1.40
CA PHE A 103 10.73 -0.44 0.23
C PHE A 103 9.43 0.33 0.54
N PHE A 104 8.69 -0.09 1.57
CA PHE A 104 7.34 0.41 1.79
C PHE A 104 7.26 1.74 2.55
N VAL A 105 8.21 2.07 3.43
CA VAL A 105 8.15 3.35 4.16
C VAL A 105 8.22 4.54 3.21
N PRO A 106 9.18 4.64 2.27
CA PRO A 106 9.22 5.74 1.31
C PRO A 106 7.97 5.81 0.44
N LEU A 107 7.48 4.65 -0.01
CA LEU A 107 6.26 4.56 -0.83
C LEU A 107 5.03 5.07 -0.08
N MET A 108 4.84 4.67 1.18
CA MET A 108 3.70 5.12 2.00
C MET A 108 3.80 6.60 2.33
N VAL A 109 5.00 7.12 2.65
CA VAL A 109 5.19 8.56 2.91
C VAL A 109 4.86 9.38 1.65
N ASN A 110 5.31 8.93 0.49
CA ASN A 110 5.00 9.60 -0.78
C ASN A 110 3.49 9.59 -1.06
N ALA A 111 2.85 8.43 -0.92
CA ALA A 111 1.41 8.31 -1.12
C ALA A 111 0.61 9.15 -0.11
N LEU A 112 1.07 9.23 1.15
CA LEU A 112 0.46 10.07 2.18
C LEU A 112 0.51 11.55 1.79
N ILE A 113 1.65 12.04 1.33
CA ILE A 113 1.82 13.44 0.88
C ILE A 113 0.96 13.72 -0.35
N ALA A 114 0.99 12.85 -1.35
CA ALA A 114 0.22 12.99 -2.58
C ALA A 114 -1.29 13.07 -2.29
N ASN A 115 -1.84 12.11 -1.56
CA ASN A 115 -3.27 12.09 -1.23
C ASN A 115 -3.67 13.24 -0.29
N THR A 116 -2.79 13.68 0.61
CA THR A 116 -3.04 14.88 1.42
C THR A 116 -3.15 16.13 0.55
N SER A 117 -2.24 16.28 -0.42
CA SER A 117 -2.28 17.38 -1.39
C SER A 117 -3.58 17.36 -2.19
N ASP A 118 -3.96 16.20 -2.73
CA ASP A 118 -5.20 16.05 -3.52
C ASP A 118 -6.44 16.38 -2.70
N VAL A 119 -6.55 15.86 -1.47
CA VAL A 119 -7.65 16.18 -0.56
C VAL A 119 -7.75 17.69 -0.35
N LEU A 120 -6.64 18.38 -0.08
CA LEU A 120 -6.65 19.82 0.16
C LEU A 120 -7.02 20.63 -1.09
N VAL A 121 -6.54 20.21 -2.27
CA VAL A 121 -6.86 20.85 -3.55
C VAL A 121 -8.35 20.70 -3.85
N HIS A 122 -8.89 19.47 -3.78
CA HIS A 122 -10.29 19.23 -4.12
C HIS A 122 -11.25 19.74 -3.04
N ALA A 123 -10.85 19.75 -1.76
CA ALA A 123 -11.65 20.37 -0.69
C ALA A 123 -11.78 21.88 -0.87
N LYS A 124 -10.68 22.57 -1.23
CA LYS A 124 -10.72 23.99 -1.57
C LYS A 124 -11.61 24.25 -2.78
N GLY A 125 -11.43 23.47 -3.85
CA GLY A 125 -12.25 23.58 -5.07
C GLY A 125 -13.73 23.36 -4.80
N PHE A 126 -14.07 22.37 -3.96
CA PHE A 126 -15.43 22.11 -3.53
C PHE A 126 -16.00 23.26 -2.68
N ALA A 127 -15.22 23.84 -1.77
CA ALA A 127 -15.65 24.99 -0.98
C ALA A 127 -15.83 26.26 -1.83
N SER A 128 -15.08 26.41 -2.92
CA SER A 128 -15.14 27.52 -3.86
C SER A 128 -15.97 27.22 -5.12
N TRP A 129 -16.95 26.32 -5.03
CA TRP A 129 -17.75 25.82 -6.15
C TRP A 129 -18.51 26.90 -6.95
N GLY A 130 -18.85 28.04 -6.34
CA GLY A 130 -19.53 29.15 -7.03
C GLY A 130 -20.78 28.70 -7.82
N ASP A 131 -20.86 29.09 -9.08
CA ASP A 131 -21.98 28.76 -9.99
C ASP A 131 -21.77 27.45 -10.79
N MET A 132 -20.86 26.57 -10.35
CA MET A 132 -20.61 25.31 -11.05
C MET A 132 -21.88 24.45 -11.11
N ARG A 133 -22.19 23.92 -12.30
CA ARG A 133 -23.27 22.94 -12.47
C ARG A 133 -22.99 21.70 -11.62
N PRO A 134 -24.01 21.02 -11.06
CA PRO A 134 -23.82 19.88 -10.17
C PRO A 134 -22.92 18.77 -10.73
N MET A 135 -23.07 18.42 -12.02
CA MET A 135 -22.20 17.42 -12.65
C MET A 135 -20.75 17.88 -12.74
N ALA A 136 -20.51 19.14 -13.08
CA ALA A 136 -19.15 19.69 -13.16
C ALA A 136 -18.49 19.72 -11.77
N LEU A 137 -19.25 20.06 -10.72
CA LEU A 137 -18.78 19.98 -9.34
C LEU A 137 -18.47 18.55 -8.91
N PHE A 138 -19.34 17.60 -9.27
CA PHE A 138 -19.15 16.18 -9.01
C PHE A 138 -17.82 15.71 -9.60
N ASP A 139 -17.61 16.00 -10.88
CA ASP A 139 -16.46 15.56 -11.66
C ASP A 139 -15.14 16.20 -11.21
N ALA A 140 -15.15 17.51 -10.97
CA ALA A 140 -13.92 18.27 -10.75
C ALA A 140 -13.43 18.19 -9.30
N HIS A 141 -14.37 18.10 -8.34
CA HIS A 141 -14.03 18.26 -6.92
C HIS A 141 -14.64 17.18 -6.03
N LEU A 142 -15.94 16.88 -6.10
CA LEU A 142 -16.54 15.97 -5.11
C LEU A 142 -16.03 14.53 -5.24
N TYR A 143 -16.06 13.96 -6.45
CA TYR A 143 -15.55 12.61 -6.70
C TYR A 143 -14.08 12.47 -6.31
N PRO A 144 -13.14 13.28 -6.87
CA PRO A 144 -11.72 13.13 -6.55
C PRO A 144 -11.41 13.45 -5.08
N LEU A 145 -12.17 14.35 -4.43
CA LEU A 145 -12.06 14.58 -2.98
C LEU A 145 -12.39 13.31 -2.19
N LEU A 146 -13.53 12.67 -2.47
CA LEU A 146 -13.94 11.46 -1.75
C LEU A 146 -12.98 10.31 -2.03
N PHE A 147 -12.56 10.14 -3.28
CA PHE A 147 -11.62 9.09 -3.67
C PHE A 147 -10.25 9.26 -2.99
N SER A 148 -9.65 10.46 -3.07
CA SER A 148 -8.38 10.77 -2.41
C SER A 148 -8.47 10.71 -0.89
N ALA A 149 -9.59 11.08 -0.28
CA ALA A 149 -9.81 10.92 1.16
C ALA A 149 -9.85 9.45 1.59
N LEU A 150 -10.51 8.58 0.81
CA LEU A 150 -10.54 7.13 1.07
C LEU A 150 -9.14 6.51 0.94
N LEU A 151 -8.38 6.89 -0.08
CA LEU A 151 -6.98 6.48 -0.22
C LEU A 151 -6.10 7.04 0.90
N LEU A 152 -6.32 8.28 1.33
CA LEU A 152 -5.60 8.90 2.43
C LEU A 152 -5.77 8.10 3.73
N VAL A 153 -6.99 7.61 4.01
CA VAL A 153 -7.25 6.73 5.15
C VAL A 153 -6.41 5.45 5.06
N ASP A 154 -6.43 4.76 3.91
CA ASP A 154 -5.66 3.53 3.69
C ASP A 154 -4.16 3.75 3.90
N VAL A 155 -3.57 4.72 3.19
CA VAL A 155 -2.13 4.97 3.24
C VAL A 155 -1.68 5.48 4.60
N THR A 156 -2.53 6.19 5.34
CA THR A 156 -2.23 6.60 6.72
C THR A 156 -2.10 5.38 7.63
N VAL A 157 -3.04 4.43 7.54
CA VAL A 157 -3.01 3.22 8.36
C VAL A 157 -1.78 2.36 8.03
N PHE A 158 -1.48 2.17 6.74
CA PHE A 158 -0.27 1.45 6.33
C PHE A 158 1.02 2.19 6.70
N ALA A 159 1.07 3.53 6.57
CA ALA A 159 2.22 4.32 7.01
C ALA A 159 2.50 4.09 8.50
N ILE A 160 1.47 4.15 9.35
CA ILE A 160 1.59 3.83 10.78
C ILE A 160 2.09 2.40 10.98
N GLY A 161 1.53 1.41 10.27
CA GLY A 161 1.94 0.01 10.38
C GLY A 161 3.43 -0.23 10.05
N TYR A 162 3.99 0.48 9.08
CA TYR A 162 5.41 0.35 8.72
C TYR A 162 6.36 1.13 9.62
N VAL A 163 5.93 2.30 10.08
CA VAL A 163 6.74 3.23 10.87
C VAL A 163 6.72 2.79 12.34
N VAL A 164 5.56 2.55 12.92
CA VAL A 164 5.38 2.33 14.35
C VAL A 164 5.30 0.83 14.67
N GLU A 165 6.19 0.35 15.55
CA GLU A 165 6.09 -0.97 16.17
C GLU A 165 6.20 -0.81 17.68
N LEU A 166 5.10 -1.07 18.39
CA LEU A 166 5.01 -0.91 19.83
C LEU A 166 4.28 -2.13 20.42
N PRO A 167 4.85 -2.82 21.44
CA PRO A 167 4.20 -3.95 22.09
C PRO A 167 2.79 -3.62 22.61
N ALA A 168 2.57 -2.38 23.07
CA ALA A 168 1.27 -1.89 23.53
C ALA A 168 0.17 -1.93 22.44
N LEU A 169 0.56 -1.78 21.17
CA LEU A 169 -0.35 -1.86 20.02
C LEU A 169 -0.50 -3.29 19.48
N ARG A 170 0.28 -4.25 20.02
CA ARG A 170 0.33 -5.65 19.55
C ARG A 170 0.49 -5.74 18.03
N ASN A 171 1.41 -4.94 17.49
CA ASN A 171 1.62 -4.82 16.05
C ASN A 171 3.05 -5.19 15.61
N GLU A 172 3.78 -5.89 16.48
CA GLU A 172 5.12 -6.39 16.20
C GLU A 172 5.10 -7.41 15.06
N ILE A 173 6.13 -7.38 14.21
CA ILE A 173 6.29 -8.34 13.11
C ILE A 173 6.66 -9.70 13.70
N GLN A 174 5.74 -10.66 13.61
CA GLN A 174 6.01 -12.05 14.01
C GLN A 174 6.83 -12.78 12.95
N SER A 175 6.53 -12.53 11.68
CA SER A 175 7.34 -13.00 10.55
C SER A 175 7.09 -12.19 9.29
N VAL A 176 8.03 -12.27 8.37
CA VAL A 176 7.95 -11.78 6.99
C VAL A 176 8.00 -12.99 6.06
N ASP A 177 7.24 -12.95 4.95
CA ASP A 177 7.18 -14.06 3.98
C ASP A 177 8.62 -14.41 3.54
N PRO A 178 9.10 -15.63 3.81
CA PRO A 178 10.48 -15.99 3.54
C PRO A 178 10.72 -16.36 2.07
N THR A 179 9.71 -16.31 1.21
CA THR A 179 9.78 -16.91 -0.14
C THR A 179 9.81 -15.86 -1.25
N ALA A 180 10.60 -16.14 -2.29
CA ALA A 180 10.68 -15.27 -3.45
C ALA A 180 9.33 -15.05 -4.14
N ALA A 181 8.48 -16.09 -4.22
CA ALA A 181 7.16 -15.99 -4.85
C ALA A 181 6.25 -14.95 -4.17
N GLY A 182 6.21 -14.93 -2.83
CA GLY A 182 5.44 -13.93 -2.09
C GLY A 182 5.91 -12.50 -2.39
N TRP A 183 7.23 -12.30 -2.35
CA TRP A 183 7.84 -11.01 -2.65
C TRP A 183 7.62 -10.56 -4.09
N ILE A 184 7.86 -11.41 -5.08
CA ILE A 184 7.70 -11.08 -6.51
C ILE A 184 6.26 -10.66 -6.79
N VAL A 185 5.28 -11.45 -6.34
CA VAL A 185 3.86 -11.15 -6.56
C VAL A 185 3.44 -9.86 -5.86
N CYS A 186 3.89 -9.66 -4.61
CA CYS A 186 3.58 -8.44 -3.87
C CYS A 186 4.21 -7.20 -4.54
N LEU A 187 5.50 -7.23 -4.84
CA LEU A 187 6.23 -6.11 -5.43
C LEU A 187 5.66 -5.74 -6.81
N ALA A 188 5.26 -6.72 -7.62
CA ALA A 188 4.62 -6.46 -8.91
C ALA A 188 3.30 -5.67 -8.82
N CYS A 189 2.69 -5.55 -7.63
CA CYS A 189 1.53 -4.67 -7.41
C CYS A 189 1.90 -3.20 -7.12
N TYR A 190 3.18 -2.85 -6.97
CA TYR A 190 3.65 -1.53 -6.54
C TYR A 190 4.65 -0.92 -7.52
N PRO A 191 4.69 0.41 -7.66
CA PRO A 191 5.77 1.08 -8.38
C PRO A 191 7.14 0.79 -7.76
N PRO A 192 8.20 0.69 -8.58
CA PRO A 192 8.16 0.73 -10.05
C PRO A 192 7.77 -0.59 -10.74
N PHE A 193 7.77 -1.70 -9.99
CA PHE A 193 7.65 -3.04 -10.57
C PHE A 193 6.30 -3.31 -11.25
N ASN A 194 5.24 -2.62 -10.85
CA ASN A 194 3.95 -2.69 -11.52
C ASN A 194 4.03 -2.25 -12.99
N GLN A 195 4.97 -1.37 -13.36
CA GLN A 195 5.17 -0.94 -14.74
C GLN A 195 5.67 -2.08 -15.62
N ALA A 196 6.51 -2.97 -15.08
CA ALA A 196 6.94 -4.17 -15.80
C ALA A 196 5.75 -5.08 -16.09
N PHE A 197 4.82 -5.25 -15.14
CA PHE A 197 3.58 -5.99 -15.38
C PHE A 197 2.66 -5.27 -16.38
N SER A 198 2.52 -3.93 -16.28
CA SER A 198 1.79 -3.09 -17.23
C SER A 198 2.33 -3.18 -18.66
N ALA A 199 3.63 -3.44 -18.85
CA ALA A 199 4.21 -3.57 -20.18
C ALA A 199 3.67 -4.80 -20.94
N PHE A 200 3.34 -5.87 -20.23
CA PHE A 200 2.71 -7.07 -20.81
C PHE A 200 1.19 -6.99 -20.78
N PHE A 201 0.61 -6.48 -19.70
CA PHE A 201 -0.83 -6.33 -19.50
C PHE A 201 -1.16 -4.87 -19.17
N PRO A 202 -1.33 -4.00 -20.20
CA PRO A 202 -1.61 -2.59 -19.98
C PRO A 202 -2.83 -2.38 -19.07
N SER A 203 -2.68 -1.53 -18.05
CA SER A 203 -3.83 -1.17 -17.21
C SER A 203 -4.90 -0.50 -18.08
N ARG A 204 -6.14 -0.99 -17.95
CA ARG A 204 -7.31 -0.39 -18.59
C ARG A 204 -8.12 0.47 -17.63
N ALA A 205 -7.89 0.28 -16.33
CA ALA A 205 -8.60 0.99 -15.29
C ALA A 205 -8.07 2.41 -15.14
N VAL A 206 -8.99 3.36 -15.06
CA VAL A 206 -8.76 4.71 -14.57
C VAL A 206 -9.55 4.91 -13.28
N ASP A 207 -9.04 5.76 -12.39
CA ASP A 207 -9.72 6.00 -11.11
C ASP A 207 -11.09 6.64 -11.31
N PHE A 208 -11.24 7.56 -12.27
CA PHE A 208 -12.50 8.24 -12.57
C PHE A 208 -12.98 7.97 -14.03
N PRO A 209 -13.66 6.84 -14.30
CA PRO A 209 -14.13 6.50 -15.64
C PRO A 209 -15.23 7.45 -16.14
N ARG A 210 -15.17 7.76 -17.45
CA ARG A 210 -16.12 8.65 -18.14
C ARG A 210 -17.14 7.85 -18.94
N PHE A 211 -18.41 8.23 -18.80
CA PHE A 211 -19.53 7.65 -19.52
C PHE A 211 -20.39 8.77 -20.11
N ASN A 212 -20.94 8.55 -21.31
CA ASN A 212 -21.77 9.55 -21.99
C ASN A 212 -23.15 9.69 -21.35
N ASP A 213 -23.70 8.59 -20.83
CA ASP A 213 -24.96 8.61 -20.09
C ASP A 213 -24.73 9.11 -18.66
N ALA A 214 -25.48 10.14 -18.25
CA ALA A 214 -25.30 10.79 -16.96
C ALA A 214 -25.64 9.88 -15.77
N ALA A 215 -26.68 9.06 -15.90
CA ALA A 215 -27.11 8.16 -14.83
C ALA A 215 -26.07 7.05 -14.63
N LEU A 216 -25.57 6.45 -15.71
CA LEU A 216 -24.47 5.50 -15.67
C LEU A 216 -23.20 6.14 -15.15
N HIS A 217 -22.86 7.36 -15.58
CA HIS A 217 -21.65 8.05 -15.12
C HIS A 217 -21.63 8.22 -13.60
N VAL A 218 -22.73 8.74 -13.03
CA VAL A 218 -22.83 8.94 -11.58
C VAL A 218 -22.91 7.60 -10.86
N SER A 219 -23.80 6.70 -11.27
CA SER A 219 -24.00 5.42 -10.57
C SER A 219 -22.76 4.53 -10.57
N ALA A 220 -22.04 4.42 -11.69
CA ALA A 220 -20.80 3.64 -11.77
C ALA A 220 -19.71 4.24 -10.87
N ASN A 221 -19.54 5.55 -10.87
CA ASN A 221 -18.55 6.21 -10.03
C ASN A 221 -18.90 6.16 -8.54
N CYS A 222 -20.18 6.28 -8.17
CA CYS A 222 -20.63 6.02 -6.80
C CYS A 222 -20.38 4.56 -6.38
N ALA A 223 -20.62 3.58 -7.27
CA ALA A 223 -20.28 2.19 -6.99
C ALA A 223 -18.77 1.99 -6.79
N GLY A 224 -17.94 2.67 -7.58
CA GLY A 224 -16.48 2.71 -7.40
C GLY A 224 -16.09 3.28 -6.04
N LEU A 225 -16.70 4.39 -5.61
CA LEU A 225 -16.46 4.98 -4.28
C LEU A 225 -16.89 4.04 -3.14
N VAL A 226 -18.02 3.34 -3.27
CA VAL A 226 -18.44 2.33 -2.28
C VAL A 226 -17.43 1.19 -2.20
N ALA A 227 -16.92 0.72 -3.34
CA ALA A 227 -15.85 -0.28 -3.35
C ALA A 227 -14.59 0.26 -2.64
N MET A 228 -14.17 1.49 -2.94
CA MET A 228 -13.03 2.10 -2.27
C MET A 228 -13.27 2.38 -0.77
N ALA A 229 -14.51 2.58 -0.35
CA ALA A 229 -14.87 2.69 1.07
C ALA A 229 -14.72 1.34 1.79
N VAL A 230 -15.11 0.23 1.16
CA VAL A 230 -14.85 -1.13 1.69
C VAL A 230 -13.35 -1.41 1.73
N TYR A 231 -12.60 -0.97 0.72
CA TYR A 231 -11.14 -1.06 0.71
C TYR A 231 -10.51 -0.32 1.89
N ALA A 232 -10.87 0.95 2.13
CA ALA A 232 -10.38 1.72 3.27
C ALA A 232 -10.85 1.15 4.63
N TRP A 233 -12.07 0.62 4.71
CA TRP A 233 -12.58 -0.04 5.91
C TRP A 233 -11.79 -1.30 6.27
N ALA A 234 -11.36 -2.09 5.28
CA ALA A 234 -10.47 -3.22 5.51
C ALA A 234 -9.17 -2.77 6.16
N SER A 235 -8.57 -1.68 5.68
CA SER A 235 -7.35 -1.13 6.26
C SER A 235 -7.58 -0.64 7.69
N LEU A 236 -8.68 0.08 7.96
CA LEU A 236 -9.06 0.47 9.33
C LEU A 236 -9.23 -0.73 10.27
N ALA A 237 -9.82 -1.83 9.78
CA ALA A 237 -9.99 -3.05 10.57
C ALA A 237 -8.65 -3.75 10.89
N LEU A 238 -7.67 -3.70 9.98
CA LEU A 238 -6.30 -4.14 10.24
C LEU A 238 -5.61 -3.23 11.27
N GLY A 239 -5.87 -1.92 11.21
CA GLY A 239 -5.31 -0.92 12.10
C GLY A 239 -3.78 -0.91 12.06
N ALA A 240 -3.14 -0.81 13.23
CA ALA A 240 -1.68 -0.75 13.34
C ALA A 240 -0.94 -2.02 12.84
N ARG A 241 -1.68 -3.11 12.57
CA ARG A 241 -1.15 -4.36 11.99
C ARG A 241 -1.09 -4.35 10.46
N ALA A 242 -1.68 -3.34 9.81
CA ALA A 242 -1.70 -3.22 8.36
C ALA A 242 -0.28 -3.14 7.79
N SER A 243 0.11 -4.16 7.02
CA SER A 243 1.37 -4.17 6.28
C SER A 243 1.38 -5.34 5.31
N ASN A 244 2.14 -5.17 4.22
CA ASN A 244 2.33 -6.22 3.21
C ASN A 244 3.40 -7.22 3.65
N LEU A 245 3.31 -8.48 3.21
CA LEU A 245 4.30 -9.55 3.41
C LEU A 245 4.58 -9.92 4.87
N THR A 246 3.83 -9.42 5.85
CA THR A 246 4.08 -9.74 7.26
C THR A 246 2.92 -10.50 7.90
N ASN A 247 3.25 -11.29 8.90
CA ASN A 247 2.32 -11.73 9.91
C ASN A 247 2.47 -10.85 11.15
N ARG A 248 1.43 -10.09 11.49
CA ARG A 248 1.33 -9.26 12.72
C ARG A 248 0.12 -9.67 13.59
N GLY A 249 -0.36 -10.90 13.40
CA GLY A 249 -1.56 -11.42 14.03
C GLY A 249 -2.80 -11.34 13.13
N ILE A 250 -3.74 -12.24 13.38
CA ILE A 250 -4.93 -12.43 12.56
C ILE A 250 -6.03 -11.46 12.98
N VAL A 251 -6.72 -10.90 11.99
CA VAL A 251 -7.88 -10.02 12.17
C VAL A 251 -9.09 -10.70 11.56
N ALA A 252 -10.15 -10.85 12.35
CA ALA A 252 -11.40 -11.50 11.97
C ALA A 252 -12.62 -10.60 12.22
N SER A 253 -12.42 -9.30 12.41
CA SER A 253 -13.46 -8.29 12.65
C SER A 253 -13.61 -7.32 11.47
N GLY A 254 -14.70 -6.54 11.48
CA GLY A 254 -15.02 -5.65 10.37
C GLY A 254 -15.27 -6.46 9.09
N PRO A 255 -14.74 -6.05 7.93
CA PRO A 255 -14.98 -6.73 6.68
C PRO A 255 -14.37 -8.14 6.61
N TYR A 256 -13.36 -8.41 7.46
CA TYR A 256 -12.76 -9.72 7.62
C TYR A 256 -13.68 -10.76 8.28
N ALA A 257 -14.81 -10.35 8.86
CA ALA A 257 -15.80 -11.28 9.39
C ALA A 257 -16.61 -11.99 8.27
N TRP A 258 -16.63 -11.44 7.04
CA TRP A 258 -17.41 -11.99 5.93
C TRP A 258 -16.56 -12.65 4.85
N VAL A 259 -15.39 -12.08 4.55
CA VAL A 259 -14.44 -12.60 3.55
C VAL A 259 -13.01 -12.37 4.01
N ARG A 260 -12.06 -13.22 3.60
CA ARG A 260 -10.66 -13.13 4.05
C ARG A 260 -9.86 -12.00 3.37
N HIS A 261 -10.24 -11.59 2.16
CA HIS A 261 -9.52 -10.57 1.37
C HIS A 261 -10.43 -9.44 0.88
N PRO A 262 -11.12 -8.72 1.78
CA PRO A 262 -12.10 -7.70 1.39
C PRO A 262 -11.48 -6.54 0.60
N ALA A 263 -10.26 -6.11 0.97
CA ALA A 263 -9.53 -5.07 0.25
C ALA A 263 -9.24 -5.48 -1.20
N TYR A 264 -8.78 -6.71 -1.43
CA TYR A 264 -8.48 -7.18 -2.78
C TYR A 264 -9.74 -7.30 -3.64
N THR A 265 -10.84 -7.80 -3.07
CA THR A 265 -12.14 -7.83 -3.76
C THR A 265 -12.60 -6.44 -4.16
N ALA A 266 -12.60 -5.51 -3.20
CA ALA A 266 -13.12 -4.17 -3.41
C ALA A 266 -12.25 -3.36 -4.41
N LYS A 267 -10.93 -3.49 -4.33
CA LYS A 267 -10.00 -2.88 -5.29
C LYS A 267 -10.21 -3.41 -6.70
N ASN A 268 -10.36 -4.72 -6.86
CA ASN A 268 -10.64 -5.30 -8.17
C ASN A 268 -11.99 -4.83 -8.71
N LEU A 269 -13.03 -4.75 -7.89
CA LEU A 269 -14.32 -4.21 -8.31
C LEU A 269 -14.20 -2.76 -8.81
N ALA A 270 -13.48 -1.91 -8.09
CA ALA A 270 -13.21 -0.53 -8.52
C ALA A 270 -12.45 -0.49 -9.86
N TRP A 271 -11.46 -1.37 -10.06
CA TRP A 271 -10.74 -1.46 -11.34
C TRP A 271 -11.58 -1.98 -12.49
N TRP A 272 -12.47 -2.95 -12.26
CA TRP A 272 -13.42 -3.41 -13.26
C TRP A 272 -14.34 -2.28 -13.71
N ILE A 273 -14.86 -1.49 -12.77
CA ILE A 273 -15.66 -0.28 -13.08
C ILE A 273 -14.82 0.75 -13.85
N GLY A 274 -13.61 1.04 -13.36
CA GLY A 274 -12.66 1.97 -13.99
C GLY A 274 -12.26 1.59 -15.40
N ALA A 275 -12.25 0.28 -15.72
CA ALA A 275 -11.86 -0.23 -17.03
C ALA A 275 -13.00 -0.28 -18.05
N MET A 276 -14.26 -0.16 -17.61
CA MET A 276 -15.43 -0.32 -18.48
C MET A 276 -15.38 0.54 -19.75
N PRO A 277 -15.08 1.86 -19.70
CA PRO A 277 -15.03 2.67 -20.91
C PRO A 277 -13.95 2.22 -21.90
N ALA A 278 -12.77 1.86 -21.39
CA ALA A 278 -11.65 1.42 -22.22
C ALA A 278 -11.91 0.05 -22.86
N VAL A 279 -12.56 -0.87 -22.14
CA VAL A 279 -12.96 -2.17 -22.66
C VAL A 279 -14.05 -2.01 -23.72
N ALA A 280 -15.09 -1.20 -23.45
CA ALA A 280 -16.16 -0.93 -24.42
C ALA A 280 -15.63 -0.26 -25.69
N ALA A 281 -14.76 0.74 -25.56
CA ALA A 281 -14.11 1.39 -26.69
C ALA A 281 -13.28 0.41 -27.52
N ALA A 282 -12.59 -0.54 -26.88
CA ALA A 282 -11.83 -1.57 -27.58
C ALA A 282 -12.73 -2.55 -28.36
N PHE A 283 -13.88 -2.97 -27.80
CA PHE A 283 -14.85 -3.80 -28.52
C PHE A 283 -15.45 -3.09 -29.75
N ASN A 284 -15.67 -1.78 -29.66
CA ASN A 284 -16.13 -0.98 -30.79
C ASN A 284 -15.09 -0.88 -31.91
N GLN A 285 -13.80 -1.03 -31.59
CA GLN A 285 -12.73 -1.07 -32.60
C GLN A 285 -12.66 -2.45 -33.27
N SER A 286 -12.61 -3.53 -32.46
CA SER A 286 -12.68 -4.89 -32.95
C SER A 286 -12.93 -5.89 -31.82
N TRP A 287 -13.43 -7.08 -32.16
CA TRP A 287 -13.60 -8.17 -31.21
C TRP A 287 -12.27 -8.58 -30.54
N SER A 288 -11.18 -8.64 -31.30
CA SER A 288 -9.86 -9.00 -30.76
C SER A 288 -9.31 -7.93 -29.80
N ALA A 289 -9.49 -6.65 -30.10
CA ALA A 289 -9.09 -5.56 -29.21
C ALA A 289 -9.89 -5.58 -27.91
N GLY A 290 -11.20 -5.81 -28.00
CA GLY A 290 -12.08 -5.98 -26.83
C GLY A 290 -11.67 -7.15 -25.94
N LEU A 291 -11.46 -8.34 -26.52
CA LEU A 291 -11.00 -9.52 -25.77
C LEU A 291 -9.63 -9.31 -25.14
N TRP A 292 -8.69 -8.65 -25.82
CA TRP A 292 -7.38 -8.31 -25.26
C TRP A 292 -7.51 -7.33 -24.09
N SER A 293 -8.33 -6.30 -24.22
CA SER A 293 -8.59 -5.33 -23.14
C SER A 293 -9.17 -6.03 -21.91
N LEU A 294 -10.14 -6.93 -22.12
CA LEU A 294 -10.72 -7.76 -21.07
C LEU A 294 -9.68 -8.68 -20.41
N ALA A 295 -8.82 -9.32 -21.20
CA ALA A 295 -7.74 -10.17 -20.71
C ALA A 295 -6.73 -9.38 -19.85
N CYS A 296 -6.45 -8.11 -20.20
CA CYS A 296 -5.61 -7.24 -19.38
C CYS A 296 -6.24 -7.00 -18.00
N VAL A 297 -7.53 -6.66 -17.92
CA VAL A 297 -8.23 -6.45 -16.63
C VAL A 297 -8.24 -7.75 -15.81
N ALA A 298 -8.47 -8.89 -16.47
CA ALA A 298 -8.41 -10.20 -15.82
C ALA A 298 -7.00 -10.54 -15.29
N ALA A 299 -5.94 -10.16 -16.01
CA ALA A 299 -4.55 -10.35 -15.55
C ALA A 299 -4.24 -9.54 -14.29
N TRP A 300 -4.71 -8.29 -14.21
CA TRP A 300 -4.64 -7.48 -12.98
C TRP A 300 -5.50 -8.05 -11.85
N THR A 301 -6.59 -8.74 -12.16
CA THR A 301 -7.34 -9.48 -11.14
C THR A 301 -6.54 -10.70 -10.66
N ALA A 302 -5.93 -11.44 -11.58
CA ALA A 302 -5.14 -12.63 -11.29
C ALA A 302 -3.93 -12.35 -10.40
N ILE A 303 -3.25 -11.20 -10.56
CA ILE A 303 -2.12 -10.85 -9.70
C ILE A 303 -2.54 -10.62 -8.24
N TYR A 304 -3.74 -10.07 -8.00
CA TYR A 304 -4.29 -9.91 -6.65
C TYR A 304 -4.79 -11.23 -6.07
N ILE A 305 -5.28 -12.14 -6.92
CA ILE A 305 -5.57 -13.51 -6.49
C ILE A 305 -4.28 -14.21 -6.08
N ALA A 306 -3.23 -14.14 -6.90
CA ALA A 306 -1.92 -14.70 -6.57
C ALA A 306 -1.38 -14.12 -5.26
N ARG A 307 -1.56 -12.81 -5.05
CA ARG A 307 -1.14 -12.12 -3.83
C ARG A 307 -1.88 -12.62 -2.59
N ALA A 308 -3.20 -12.80 -2.69
CA ALA A 308 -3.97 -13.41 -1.62
C ALA A 308 -3.45 -14.81 -1.30
N LEU A 309 -3.22 -15.65 -2.32
CA LEU A 309 -2.75 -17.02 -2.13
C LEU A 309 -1.35 -17.10 -1.50
N THR A 310 -0.42 -16.22 -1.90
CA THR A 310 0.92 -16.19 -1.29
C THR A 310 0.86 -15.74 0.17
N GLU A 311 0.01 -14.76 0.48
CA GLU A 311 -0.25 -14.27 1.83
C GLU A 311 -0.87 -15.36 2.72
N GLU A 312 -1.93 -16.04 2.27
CA GLU A 312 -2.54 -17.13 3.06
C GLU A 312 -1.55 -18.26 3.33
N ARG A 313 -0.75 -18.63 2.32
CA ARG A 313 0.30 -19.65 2.47
C ARG A 313 1.34 -19.21 3.50
N HIS A 314 1.76 -17.95 3.51
CA HIS A 314 2.67 -17.42 4.53
C HIS A 314 2.04 -17.46 5.93
N LEU A 315 0.78 -17.04 6.07
CA LEU A 315 0.07 -17.07 7.35
C LEU A 315 -0.10 -18.50 7.90
N LEU A 316 -0.23 -19.50 7.02
CA LEU A 316 -0.30 -20.92 7.40
C LEU A 316 1.06 -21.54 7.82
N MET A 317 2.18 -20.85 7.63
CA MET A 317 3.50 -21.36 8.03
C MET A 317 3.72 -21.35 9.55
N LEU A 318 2.84 -20.69 10.31
CA LEU A 318 2.95 -20.53 11.75
C LEU A 318 1.62 -20.88 12.44
N PRO A 319 1.65 -21.42 13.68
CA PRO A 319 0.46 -21.66 14.47
C PRO A 319 -0.07 -20.34 15.08
N ASN A 320 -0.58 -19.44 14.24
CA ASN A 320 -1.04 -18.09 14.61
C ASN A 320 -2.58 -17.94 14.65
N GLY A 321 -3.33 -19.03 14.46
CA GLY A 321 -4.80 -19.04 14.40
C GLY A 321 -5.40 -18.87 12.99
N TYR A 322 -4.59 -18.70 11.93
CA TYR A 322 -5.13 -18.50 10.57
C TYR A 322 -5.92 -19.71 10.05
N ALA A 323 -5.46 -20.93 10.36
CA ALA A 323 -6.16 -22.15 9.96
C ALA A 323 -7.57 -22.27 10.59
N GLU A 324 -7.75 -21.76 11.80
CA GLU A 324 -9.06 -21.70 12.45
C GLU A 324 -9.93 -20.60 11.85
N TYR A 325 -9.33 -19.43 11.59
CA TYR A 325 -9.99 -18.35 10.88
C TYR A 325 -10.54 -18.80 9.51
N GLN A 326 -9.76 -19.58 8.73
CA GLN A 326 -10.23 -20.14 7.45
C GLN A 326 -11.46 -21.04 7.58
N ARG A 327 -11.64 -21.72 8.72
CA ARG A 327 -12.84 -22.54 8.99
C ARG A 327 -14.04 -21.67 9.32
N THR A 328 -13.84 -20.59 10.09
CA THR A 328 -14.91 -19.65 10.47
C THR A 328 -15.36 -18.77 9.31
N VAL A 329 -14.42 -18.34 8.46
CA VAL A 329 -14.67 -17.50 7.28
C VAL A 329 -14.12 -18.25 6.07
N PRO A 330 -14.93 -19.13 5.45
CA PRO A 330 -14.46 -19.99 4.36
C PRO A 330 -14.23 -19.22 3.06
N PHE A 331 -14.89 -18.08 2.87
CA PHE A 331 -14.88 -17.30 1.63
C PHE A 331 -13.63 -16.43 1.52
N ARG A 332 -12.90 -16.56 0.41
CA ARG A 332 -11.69 -15.77 0.16
C ARG A 332 -12.03 -14.35 -0.29
N PHE A 333 -12.87 -14.22 -1.31
CA PHE A 333 -13.12 -12.93 -1.99
C PHE A 333 -14.57 -12.49 -1.96
N LEU A 334 -15.50 -13.41 -2.24
CA LEU A 334 -16.94 -13.11 -2.33
C LEU A 334 -17.72 -14.03 -1.38
N PRO A 335 -18.65 -13.50 -0.56
CA PRO A 335 -19.47 -14.34 0.29
C PRO A 335 -20.24 -15.36 -0.55
N LYS A 336 -20.32 -16.62 -0.08
CA LYS A 336 -21.08 -17.70 -0.72
C LYS A 336 -20.56 -18.13 -2.11
N ILE A 337 -19.38 -17.68 -2.51
CA ILE A 337 -18.68 -18.13 -3.72
C ILE A 337 -17.35 -18.73 -3.27
N CYS A 338 -17.15 -20.01 -3.54
CA CYS A 338 -15.96 -20.77 -3.17
C CYS A 338 -14.74 -20.37 -4.01
#